data_AF-A0A3D5U672-F1
#
_entry.id   AF-A0A3D5U672-F1
#
_cell.length_a   1.000
_cell.length_b   1.000
_cell.length_c   1.000
_cell.angle_alpha   90.00
_cell.angle_beta   90.00
_cell.angle_gamma   90.00
#
_symmetry.space_group_name_H-M   'P 1'
#
loop_
_entity.id
_entity.type
_entity.pdbx_description
1 polymer ?
#
loop_
_entity_poly.entity_id
_entity_poly.type
_entity_poly.pdbx_seq_one_letter_code
_entity_poly.pdbx_strand_id
1 'polypeptide(L)' 'KYGSANYRFVREFRPAFGQQLDDYNTGDALDATLFGAGETVSVTAKSKGRGYTGVMKRHGFGGFIATHGS' A
#
# COMPACT_ATOMS: atom_id res chain seq x y z
N LYS A 1 6.13 14.02 -19.20
CA LYS A 1 6.64 15.32 -18.70
C LYS A 1 8.05 15.03 -18.17
N TYR A 2 9.10 15.72 -18.63
CA TYR A 2 10.54 15.38 -18.46
C TYR A 2 11.16 14.34 -19.41
N GLY A 3 10.57 14.08 -20.59
CA GLY A 3 11.21 13.22 -21.61
C GLY A 3 11.31 11.73 -21.25
N SER A 4 10.75 11.30 -20.12
CA SER A 4 10.66 9.89 -19.74
C SER A 4 9.57 9.16 -20.51
N ALA A 5 9.74 7.84 -20.65
CA ALA A 5 8.74 6.97 -21.27
C ALA A 5 7.42 6.98 -20.49
N ASN A 6 6.32 6.58 -21.15
CA ASN A 6 5.02 6.47 -20.48
C ASN A 6 5.01 5.25 -19.55
N TYR A 7 4.87 5.48 -18.24
CA TYR A 7 4.76 4.43 -17.25
C TYR A 7 3.30 4.12 -16.90
N ARG A 8 3.00 2.85 -16.57
CA ARG A 8 1.65 2.41 -16.16
C ARG A 8 1.24 2.94 -14.79
N PHE A 9 2.20 3.11 -13.89
CA PHE A 9 1.97 3.54 -12.52
C PHE A 9 2.89 4.70 -12.18
N VAL A 10 2.32 5.73 -11.57
CA VAL A 10 3.07 6.83 -10.95
C VAL A 10 2.67 6.84 -9.48
N ARG A 11 3.67 6.85 -8.60
CA ARG A 11 3.49 6.93 -7.15
C ARG A 11 4.43 7.99 -6.62
N GLU A 12 3.99 8.68 -5.58
CA GLU A 12 4.76 9.73 -4.92
C GLU A 12 5.12 9.25 -3.52
N PHE A 13 6.38 9.45 -3.15
CA PHE A 13 6.88 9.20 -1.81
C PHE A 13 7.21 10.55 -1.18
N ARG A 14 6.76 10.75 0.05
CA ARG A 14 7.18 11.90 0.84
C ARG A 14 8.49 11.55 1.55
N PRO A 15 9.49 12.43 1.55
CA PRO A 15 10.72 12.20 2.29
C PRO A 15 10.38 12.01 3.78
N ALA A 16 10.98 11.01 4.40
CA ALA A 16 10.88 10.81 5.84
C ALA A 16 11.66 11.92 6.58
N PHE A 17 11.42 12.04 7.89
CA PHE A 17 12.16 12.99 8.72
C PHE A 17 13.67 12.71 8.62
N GLY A 18 14.43 13.68 8.10
CA GLY A 18 15.88 13.58 7.90
C GLY A 18 16.35 13.21 6.48
N GLN A 19 15.44 12.90 5.53
CA GLN A 19 15.80 12.73 4.12
C GLN A 19 15.74 14.06 3.38
N GLN A 20 16.81 14.39 2.64
CA GLN A 20 16.87 15.58 1.80
C GLN A 20 16.41 15.22 0.39
N LEU A 21 15.69 16.13 -0.28
CA LEU A 21 15.23 15.91 -1.65
C LEU A 21 16.38 16.01 -2.67
N ASP A 22 17.45 16.70 -2.28
CA ASP A 22 18.60 17.01 -3.15
C ASP A 22 19.45 15.76 -3.48
N ASP A 23 19.25 14.66 -2.75
CA ASP A 23 19.94 13.39 -2.98
C ASP A 23 19.40 12.62 -4.20
N TYR A 24 18.28 13.04 -4.78
CA TYR A 24 17.61 12.37 -5.90
C TYR A 24 17.49 13.26 -7.12
N ASN A 25 18.05 12.82 -8.25
CA ASN A 25 17.92 13.53 -9.51
C ASN A 25 16.77 12.98 -10.36
N THR A 26 16.22 13.85 -11.20
CA THR A 26 15.18 13.42 -12.15
C THR A 26 15.80 12.51 -13.21
N GLY A 27 15.34 11.27 -13.29
CA GLY A 27 15.80 10.28 -14.27
C GLY A 27 16.65 9.15 -13.70
N ASP A 28 16.96 9.19 -12.40
CA ASP A 28 17.69 8.11 -11.73
C ASP A 28 16.89 6.80 -11.76
N ALA A 29 17.59 5.69 -12.04
CA ALA A 29 17.02 4.35 -12.00
C ALA A 29 17.10 3.81 -10.56
N LEU A 30 15.95 3.48 -10.00
CA LEU A 30 15.83 2.89 -8.66
C LEU A 30 15.57 1.38 -8.79
N ASP A 31 16.56 0.57 -8.45
CA ASP A 31 16.49 -0.89 -8.53
C ASP A 31 16.31 -1.56 -7.16
N ALA A 32 15.96 -2.85 -7.15
CA ALA A 32 15.79 -3.62 -5.91
C ALA A 32 17.08 -3.77 -5.08
N THR A 33 18.24 -3.42 -5.66
CA THR A 33 19.55 -3.40 -4.99
C THR A 33 19.66 -2.33 -3.90
N LEU A 34 18.70 -1.39 -3.85
CA LEU A 34 18.61 -0.37 -2.79
C LEU A 34 18.32 -0.98 -1.41
N PHE A 35 17.75 -2.18 -1.34
CA PHE A 35 17.36 -2.82 -0.08
C PHE A 35 18.37 -3.86 0.37
N GLY A 36 18.70 -3.83 1.67
CA GLY A 36 19.56 -4.83 2.31
C GLY A 36 18.78 -6.06 2.82
N ALA A 37 19.48 -7.19 2.96
CA ALA A 37 18.89 -8.37 3.59
C ALA A 37 18.63 -8.11 5.09
N GLY A 38 17.40 -8.38 5.55
CA GLY A 38 17.00 -8.20 6.95
C GLY A 38 16.52 -6.78 7.31
N GLU A 39 16.45 -5.87 6.34
CA GLU A 39 15.93 -4.52 6.55
C GLU A 39 14.41 -4.53 6.77
N THR A 40 13.94 -3.75 7.75
CA THR A 40 12.50 -3.58 8.00
C THR A 40 11.92 -2.54 7.05
N VAL A 41 11.02 -2.98 6.18
CA VAL A 41 10.36 -2.12 5.18
C VAL A 41 8.86 -2.01 5.42
N SER A 42 8.28 -0.84 5.11
CA SER A 42 6.83 -0.61 5.11
C SER A 42 6.28 -0.68 3.68
N VAL A 43 5.22 -1.45 3.48
CA VAL A 43 4.65 -1.71 2.14
C VAL A 43 3.18 -1.33 2.11
N THR A 44 2.75 -0.63 1.05
CA THR A 44 1.34 -0.31 0.80
C THR A 44 0.87 -0.90 -0.53
N ALA A 45 -0.30 -1.56 -0.51
CA ALA A 45 -0.92 -2.14 -1.70
C ALA A 45 -2.45 -2.10 -1.61
N LYS A 46 -3.12 -2.28 -2.75
CA LYS A 46 -4.57 -2.49 -2.78
C LYS A 46 -4.86 -3.90 -2.28
N SER A 47 -5.73 -4.04 -1.29
CA SER A 47 -6.18 -5.33 -0.80
C SER A 47 -7.12 -6.01 -1.80
N LYS A 48 -7.24 -7.34 -1.72
CA LYS A 48 -8.18 -8.10 -2.54
C LYS A 48 -9.61 -7.78 -2.10
N GLY A 49 -10.41 -7.23 -3.02
CA GLY A 49 -11.83 -6.96 -2.78
C GLY A 49 -12.62 -8.24 -2.48
N ARG A 50 -13.54 -8.17 -1.52
CA ARG A 50 -14.45 -9.28 -1.12
C ARG A 50 -15.90 -9.10 -1.60
N GLY A 51 -16.16 -8.11 -2.46
CA GLY A 51 -17.50 -7.74 -2.93
C GLY A 51 -18.33 -6.96 -1.90
N TYR A 52 -19.64 -6.85 -2.14
CA TYR A 52 -20.59 -6.38 -1.12
C TYR A 52 -20.79 -7.48 -0.07
N THR A 53 -20.61 -7.12 1.20
CA THR A 53 -20.59 -8.08 2.32
C THR A 53 -21.49 -7.61 3.44
N GLY A 54 -22.25 -8.53 4.05
CA GLY A 54 -23.03 -8.25 5.26
C GLY A 54 -22.17 -7.92 6.48
N VAL A 55 -22.82 -7.47 7.56
CA VAL A 55 -22.17 -6.93 8.77
C VAL A 55 -21.25 -7.91 9.47
N MET A 56 -21.61 -9.20 9.53
CA MET A 56 -20.78 -10.24 10.15
C MET A 56 -19.44 -10.39 9.43
N LYS A 57 -19.45 -10.45 8.09
CA LYS A 57 -18.23 -10.62 7.28
C LYS A 57 -17.39 -9.33 7.18
N ARG A 58 -18.03 -8.15 7.25
CA ARG A 58 -17.34 -6.85 7.13
C ARG A 58 -16.73 -6.37 8.46
N HIS A 59 -17.47 -6.55 9.56
CA HIS A 59 -17.15 -5.96 10.86
C HIS A 59 -16.94 -7.00 11.97
N GLY A 60 -17.11 -8.30 11.68
CA GLY A 60 -16.91 -9.35 12.68
C GLY A 60 -18.01 -9.44 13.73
N PHE A 61 -19.24 -9.00 13.41
CA PHE A 61 -20.36 -9.08 14.35
C PHE A 61 -20.78 -10.53 14.59
N GLY A 62 -21.11 -10.87 15.85
CA GLY A 62 -21.44 -12.23 16.27
C GLY A 62 -22.80 -12.75 15.81
N GLY A 63 -23.64 -11.89 15.23
CA GLY A 63 -25.03 -12.24 14.90
C GLY A 63 -25.91 -12.31 16.14
N PHE A 64 -27.08 -12.92 16.01
CA PHE A 64 -27.98 -13.21 17.11
C PHE A 64 -28.06 -14.72 17.35
N ILE A 65 -28.68 -15.11 18.47
CA ILE A 65 -28.98 -16.52 18.75
C ILE A 65 -29.80 -17.12 17.60
N ALA A 66 -29.50 -18.36 17.23
CA ALA A 66 -30.17 -19.03 16.13
C ALA A 66 -31.57 -19.58 16.51
N THR A 67 -31.85 -19.71 17.81
CA THR A 67 -33.08 -20.30 18.36
C THR A 67 -33.65 -19.41 19.47
N HIS A 68 -34.82 -19.78 20.02
CA HIS A 68 -35.52 -19.06 21.10
C HIS A 68 -35.96 -17.62 20.79
N GLY A 69 -36.41 -17.37 19.56
CA GLY A 69 -37.13 -16.14 19.20
C GLY A 69 -36.29 -14.87 19.37
N SER A 70 -35.29 -14.71 18.50
CA SER A 70 -34.48 -13.50 18.31
C SER A 70 -35.28 -12.33 17.78
#